data_AF-A0A349U8P6-F1
#
_entry.id   AF-A0A349U8P6-F1
#
_cell.length_a   1.000
_cell.length_b   1.000
_cell.length_c   1.000
_cell.angle_alpha   90.00
_cell.angle_beta   90.00
_cell.angle_gamma   90.00
#
_symmetry.space_group_name_H-M   'P 1'
#
loop_
_entity.id
_entity.type
_entity.pdbx_description
1 polymer ?
#
loop_
_entity_poly.entity_id
_entity_poly.type
_entity_poly.pdbx_seq_one_letter_code
_entity_poly.pdbx_strand_id
1 'polypeptide(L)'
;MVCMDEAWMFMKWPESAKFLETLPRRGRKHNTGLIVASQHIEEFINREEGSAVISSCASRLLLAQSSTIVDQVVDVFHLPSGVREMLQTFAPGEGLLTLNNNTARMQVETLSHEWPHVKTGGE
;
A
#
# COMPACT_ATOMS: atom_id res chain seq x y z
N MET A 1 7.98 -2.11 14.86
CA MET A 1 7.29 -1.92 13.56
C MET A 1 6.97 -3.30 13.02
N VAL A 2 5.75 -3.50 12.50
CA VAL A 2 5.38 -4.73 11.80
C VAL A 2 5.24 -4.37 10.32
N CYS A 3 5.96 -5.08 9.46
CA CYS A 3 5.86 -4.95 8.01
C CYS A 3 5.34 -6.26 7.43
N MET A 4 4.34 -6.18 6.58
CA MET A 4 3.71 -7.33 5.96
C MET A 4 3.77 -7.16 4.45
N ASP A 5 4.61 -7.98 3.83
CA ASP A 5 4.67 -8.11 2.38
C ASP A 5 3.65 -9.13 1.88
N GLU A 6 3.19 -8.96 0.65
CA GLU A 6 2.14 -9.78 0.02
C GLU A 6 0.88 -9.97 0.89
N ALA A 7 0.46 -8.89 1.54
CA ALA A 7 -0.56 -8.95 2.58
C ALA A 7 -1.97 -9.29 2.05
N TRP A 8 -2.21 -9.23 0.73
CA TRP A 8 -3.45 -9.73 0.11
C TRP A 8 -3.73 -11.19 0.47
N MET A 9 -2.70 -11.99 0.76
CA MET A 9 -2.89 -13.38 1.20
C MET A 9 -3.70 -13.47 2.50
N PHE A 10 -3.63 -12.48 3.38
CA PHE A 10 -4.43 -12.43 4.61
C PHE A 10 -5.91 -12.18 4.32
N MET A 11 -6.24 -11.58 3.18
CA MET A 11 -7.63 -11.33 2.77
C MET A 11 -8.34 -12.61 2.31
N LYS A 12 -7.62 -13.72 2.08
CA LYS A 12 -8.24 -14.99 1.65
C LYS A 12 -9.08 -15.66 2.73
N TRP A 13 -8.78 -15.44 4.00
CA TRP A 13 -9.47 -16.08 5.12
C TRP A 13 -10.02 -15.04 6.11
N PRO A 14 -11.27 -15.19 6.58
CA PRO A 14 -11.87 -14.22 7.50
C PRO A 14 -11.07 -13.96 8.77
N GLU A 15 -10.53 -15.01 9.39
CA GLU A 15 -9.79 -14.87 10.64
C GLU A 15 -8.46 -14.13 10.45
N SER A 16 -7.75 -14.37 9.34
CA SER A 16 -6.51 -13.65 9.03
C SER A 16 -6.78 -12.20 8.65
N ALA A 17 -7.87 -11.93 7.92
CA ALA A 17 -8.27 -10.57 7.57
C ALA A 17 -8.62 -9.75 8.82
N LYS A 18 -9.41 -10.35 9.73
CA LYS A 18 -9.75 -9.76 11.03
C LYS A 18 -8.53 -9.56 11.93
N PHE A 19 -7.57 -10.48 11.90
CA PHE A 19 -6.30 -10.29 12.60
C PHE A 19 -5.57 -9.04 12.08
N LEU A 20 -5.43 -8.91 10.75
CA LEU A 20 -4.77 -7.76 10.13
C LEU A 20 -5.49 -6.44 10.47
N GLU A 21 -6.82 -6.43 10.43
CA GLU A 21 -7.67 -5.27 10.75
C GLU A 21 -7.59 -4.84 12.22
N THR A 22 -7.34 -5.75 13.15
CA THR A 22 -7.18 -5.44 14.58
C THR A 22 -5.75 -5.04 14.98
N LEU A 23 -4.76 -5.39 14.17
CA LEU A 23 -3.34 -5.21 14.48
C LEU A 23 -2.93 -3.73 14.70
N PRO A 24 -3.32 -2.75 13.86
CA PRO A 24 -2.97 -1.34 14.08
C PRO A 24 -3.48 -0.81 15.42
N ARG A 25 -4.72 -1.16 15.80
CA ARG A 25 -5.34 -0.69 17.04
C ARG A 25 -4.62 -1.22 18.28
N ARG A 26 -4.17 -2.47 18.24
CA ARG A 26 -3.38 -3.09 19.32
C ARG A 26 -1.96 -2.52 19.36
N GLY A 27 -1.33 -2.37 18.20
CA GLY A 27 0.04 -1.86 18.06
C GLY A 27 0.25 -0.47 18.64
N ARG A 28 -0.75 0.41 18.59
CA ARG A 28 -0.68 1.77 19.17
C ARG A 28 -0.30 1.78 20.65
N LYS A 29 -0.81 0.83 21.45
CA LYS A 29 -0.47 0.73 22.89
C LYS A 29 0.99 0.36 23.14
N HIS A 30 1.67 -0.18 22.12
CA HIS A 30 3.05 -0.64 22.19
C HIS A 30 3.98 0.17 21.27
N ASN A 31 3.59 1.40 20.94
CA ASN A 31 4.35 2.28 20.03
C ASN A 31 4.78 1.58 18.72
N THR A 32 3.89 0.74 18.18
CA THR A 32 4.17 -0.10 17.01
C THR A 32 3.26 0.30 15.84
N GLY A 33 3.89 0.72 14.74
CA GLY A 33 3.22 0.92 13.45
C GLY A 33 3.10 -0.36 12.63
N LEU A 34 2.11 -0.38 11.74
CA LEU A 34 1.90 -1.42 10.72
C LEU A 34 2.18 -0.83 9.34
N ILE A 35 2.96 -1.55 8.54
CA ILE A 35 3.12 -1.33 7.10
C ILE A 35 2.55 -2.56 6.39
N VAL A 36 1.68 -2.32 5.42
CA VAL A 36 1.05 -3.34 4.58
C VAL A 36 1.46 -3.06 3.14
N ALA A 37 2.14 -4.00 2.51
CA ALA A 37 2.49 -3.97 1.10
C ALA A 37 1.70 -5.07 0.37
N SER A 38 1.15 -4.72 -0.80
CA SER A 38 0.35 -5.64 -1.62
C SER A 38 0.36 -5.21 -3.08
N GLN A 39 0.40 -6.19 -3.98
CA GLN A 39 0.21 -6.00 -5.41
C GLN A 39 -1.27 -6.14 -5.82
N HIS A 40 -2.08 -6.79 -4.98
CA HIS A 40 -3.51 -7.03 -5.21
C HIS A 40 -4.33 -6.20 -4.22
N ILE A 41 -4.72 -5.00 -4.63
CA ILE A 41 -5.48 -4.07 -3.79
C ILE A 41 -6.98 -4.39 -3.79
N GLU A 42 -7.47 -4.98 -4.88
CA GLU A 42 -8.83 -5.46 -5.07
C GLU A 42 -9.26 -6.43 -3.96
N GLU A 43 -8.34 -7.29 -3.48
CA GLU A 43 -8.57 -8.22 -2.37
C GLU A 43 -8.88 -7.50 -1.05
N PHE A 44 -8.35 -6.28 -0.87
CA PHE A 44 -8.67 -5.46 0.29
C PHE A 44 -9.98 -4.70 0.08
N ILE A 45 -10.20 -4.12 -1.11
CA ILE A 45 -11.37 -3.29 -1.40
C ILE A 45 -12.65 -4.11 -1.36
N ASN A 46 -12.61 -5.35 -1.84
CA ASN A 46 -13.77 -6.24 -1.89
C ASN A 46 -14.14 -6.86 -0.53
N ARG A 47 -13.45 -6.48 0.55
CA ARG A 47 -13.71 -6.95 1.92
C ARG A 47 -13.89 -5.80 2.90
N GLU A 48 -14.78 -6.01 3.87
CA GLU A 48 -14.99 -5.05 4.96
C GLU A 48 -13.71 -4.89 5.80
N GLU A 49 -13.04 -6.00 6.14
CA GLU A 49 -11.82 -5.96 6.95
C GLU A 49 -10.67 -5.28 6.20
N GLY A 50 -10.55 -5.53 4.89
CA GLY A 50 -9.54 -4.90 4.04
C GLY A 50 -9.77 -3.39 3.89
N SER A 51 -11.03 -2.99 3.67
CA SER A 51 -11.43 -1.58 3.64
C SER A 51 -11.15 -0.87 4.96
N ALA A 52 -11.33 -1.54 6.09
CA ALA A 52 -10.98 -1.02 7.42
C ALA A 52 -9.46 -0.85 7.59
N VAL A 53 -8.64 -1.78 7.09
CA VAL A 53 -7.17 -1.63 7.06
C VAL A 53 -6.78 -0.40 6.24
N ILE A 54 -7.27 -0.28 5.00
CA ILE A 54 -7.00 0.86 4.11
C ILE A 54 -7.38 2.19 4.76
N SER A 55 -8.55 2.26 5.38
CA SER A 55 -9.07 3.46 6.03
C SER A 55 -8.25 3.87 7.26
N SER A 56 -7.66 2.89 7.97
CA SER A 56 -6.86 3.13 9.17
C SER A 56 -5.44 3.63 8.90
N CYS A 57 -4.93 3.45 7.68
CA CYS A 57 -3.59 3.90 7.28
C CYS A 57 -3.57 5.40 6.97
N ALA A 58 -2.94 6.20 7.84
CA ALA A 58 -2.81 7.65 7.63
C ALA A 58 -1.85 8.01 6.47
N SER A 59 -0.87 7.14 6.22
CA SER A 59 0.12 7.30 5.16
C SER A 59 -0.04 6.18 4.13
N ARG A 60 0.02 6.51 2.85
CA ARG A 60 -0.10 5.54 1.77
C ARG A 60 0.84 5.88 0.65
N LEU A 61 1.58 4.89 0.18
CA LEU A 61 2.41 4.99 -1.01
C LEU A 61 1.78 4.16 -2.12
N LEU A 62 1.34 4.82 -3.18
CA LEU A 62 0.78 4.19 -4.36
C LEU A 62 1.83 4.22 -5.48
N LEU A 63 2.30 3.05 -5.90
CA LEU A 63 3.19 2.92 -7.04
C LEU A 63 2.38 2.85 -8.35
N ALA A 64 3.03 2.51 -9.45
CA ALA A 64 2.36 2.30 -10.73
C ALA A 64 1.16 1.34 -10.62
N GLN A 65 0.04 1.71 -11.22
CA GLN A 65 -1.21 0.95 -11.22
C GLN A 65 -1.57 0.48 -12.63
N SER A 66 -2.18 -0.70 -12.73
CA SER A 66 -2.68 -1.20 -14.01
C SER A 66 -3.90 -0.42 -14.50
N SER A 67 -4.11 -0.39 -15.82
CA SER A 67 -5.30 0.24 -16.42
C SER A 67 -6.61 -0.36 -15.94
N THR A 68 -6.59 -1.63 -15.51
CA THR A 68 -7.79 -2.34 -15.03
C THR A 68 -8.24 -1.86 -13.65
N ILE A 69 -7.31 -1.40 -12.79
CA ILE A 69 -7.61 -1.09 -11.39
C ILE A 69 -7.50 0.41 -11.04
N VAL A 70 -6.83 1.21 -11.90
CA VAL A 70 -6.50 2.61 -11.58
C VAL A 70 -7.72 3.46 -11.19
N ASP A 71 -8.86 3.26 -11.84
CA ASP A 71 -10.09 4.00 -11.52
C ASP A 71 -10.60 3.67 -10.12
N GLN A 72 -10.61 2.38 -9.76
CA GLN A 72 -10.99 1.94 -8.42
C GLN A 72 -10.01 2.45 -7.35
N VAL A 73 -8.71 2.50 -7.66
CA VAL A 73 -7.69 3.07 -6.76
C VAL A 73 -7.94 4.57 -6.56
N VAL A 74 -8.15 5.34 -7.62
CA VAL A 74 -8.44 6.78 -7.52
C VAL A 74 -9.67 7.03 -6.65
N ASP A 75 -10.73 6.26 -6.84
CA ASP A 75 -11.97 6.40 -6.07
C ASP A 75 -11.79 6.02 -4.60
N VAL A 76 -11.24 4.84 -4.32
CA VAL A 76 -11.05 4.33 -2.94
C VAL A 76 -10.16 5.26 -2.12
N PHE A 77 -9.08 5.76 -2.73
CA PHE A 77 -8.14 6.63 -2.05
C PHE A 77 -8.50 8.12 -2.15
N HIS A 78 -9.65 8.46 -2.76
CA HIS A 78 -10.15 9.83 -2.91
C HIS A 78 -9.10 10.77 -3.53
N LEU A 79 -8.41 10.28 -4.55
CA LEU A 79 -7.29 11.00 -5.15
C LEU A 79 -7.78 12.11 -6.08
N PRO A 80 -7.02 13.21 -6.23
CA PRO A 80 -7.35 14.26 -7.19
C PRO A 80 -7.42 13.73 -8.64
N SER A 81 -8.34 14.25 -9.45
CA SER A 81 -8.55 13.79 -10.83
C SER A 81 -7.28 13.76 -11.71
N GLY A 82 -6.32 14.66 -11.46
CA GLY A 82 -5.08 14.76 -12.22
C GLY A 82 -4.02 13.67 -11.91
N VAL A 83 -4.20 12.83 -10.89
CA VAL A 83 -3.19 11.80 -10.56
C VAL A 83 -3.42 10.46 -11.25
N ARG A 84 -4.60 10.27 -11.87
CA ARG A 84 -4.96 9.01 -12.55
C ARG A 84 -3.93 8.64 -13.62
N GLU A 85 -3.66 9.55 -14.56
CA GLU A 85 -2.68 9.32 -15.63
C GLU A 85 -1.28 9.11 -15.05
N MET A 86 -0.93 9.86 -14.01
CA MET A 86 0.35 9.73 -13.34
C MET A 86 0.59 8.31 -12.80
N LEU A 87 -0.42 7.73 -12.12
CA LEU A 87 -0.37 6.37 -11.60
C LEU A 87 -0.15 5.31 -12.69
N GLN A 88 -0.53 5.57 -13.94
CA GLN A 88 -0.30 4.62 -15.05
C GLN A 88 1.09 4.77 -15.68
N THR A 89 1.72 5.94 -15.50
CA THR A 89 2.99 6.30 -16.16
C THR A 89 4.22 6.19 -15.26
N PHE A 90 4.04 5.95 -13.96
CA PHE A 90 5.16 5.83 -13.03
C PHE A 90 6.14 4.73 -13.45
N ALA A 91 7.42 5.10 -13.50
CA ALA A 91 8.51 4.16 -13.65
C ALA A 91 8.81 3.45 -12.32
N PRO A 92 9.62 2.37 -12.31
CA PRO A 92 10.09 1.76 -11.07
C PRO A 92 10.75 2.79 -10.14
N GLY A 93 10.34 2.80 -8.87
CA GLY A 93 10.80 3.78 -7.87
C GLY A 93 9.98 5.07 -7.83
N GLU A 94 9.10 5.33 -8.80
CA GLU A 94 8.19 6.47 -8.73
C GLU A 94 6.86 6.09 -8.07
N GLY A 95 6.28 7.03 -7.32
CA GLY A 95 4.98 6.82 -6.69
C GLY A 95 4.31 8.08 -6.19
N LEU A 96 3.10 7.92 -5.68
CA LEU A 96 2.30 8.94 -5.05
C LEU A 96 2.22 8.67 -3.55
N LEU A 97 2.80 9.57 -2.74
CA LEU A 97 2.69 9.53 -1.30
C LEU A 97 1.51 10.41 -0.86
N THR A 98 0.55 9.79 -0.17
CA THR A 98 -0.55 10.49 0.50
C THR A 98 -0.33 10.46 2.00
N LEU A 99 -0.47 11.62 2.63
CA LEU A 99 -0.39 11.83 4.08
C LEU A 99 -1.65 12.57 4.51
N ASN A 100 -2.63 11.85 5.05
CA ASN A 100 -3.98 12.37 5.28
C ASN A 100 -4.55 12.99 3.99
N ASN A 101 -4.66 14.33 3.93
CA ASN A 101 -5.22 15.06 2.79
C ASN A 101 -4.15 15.64 1.86
N ASN A 102 -2.86 15.48 2.19
CA ASN A 102 -1.77 15.96 1.36
C ASN A 102 -1.29 14.85 0.43
N THR A 103 -0.98 15.22 -0.80
CA THR A 103 -0.51 14.30 -1.82
C THR A 103 0.75 14.88 -2.46
N ALA A 104 1.79 14.06 -2.59
CA ALA A 104 3.06 14.43 -3.23
C ALA A 104 3.57 13.29 -4.13
N ARG A 105 4.14 13.65 -5.27
CA ARG A 105 4.94 12.70 -6.06
C ARG A 105 6.23 12.40 -5.30
N MET A 106 6.61 11.13 -5.26
CA MET A 106 7.80 10.64 -4.59
C MET A 106 8.66 9.84 -5.58
N GLN A 107 9.97 10.05 -5.51
CA GLN A 107 10.98 9.26 -6.20
C GLN A 107 11.82 8.54 -5.17
N VAL A 108 11.94 7.22 -5.30
CA VAL A 108 12.83 6.38 -4.50
C VAL A 108 13.95 5.89 -5.40
N GLU A 109 15.18 6.16 -4.97
CA GLU A 109 16.39 5.69 -5.64
C GLU A 109 17.17 4.81 -4.67
N THR A 110 17.74 3.72 -5.20
CA THR A 110 18.58 2.80 -4.43
C THR A 110 20.03 3.23 -4.52
N LEU A 111 20.70 3.37 -3.37
CA LEU A 111 22.12 3.71 -3.35
C LEU A 111 22.96 2.53 -3.81
N SER A 112 24.14 2.80 -4.37
CA SER A 112 25.04 1.77 -4.92
C SER A 112 25.33 0.62 -3.94
N HIS A 113 25.39 0.91 -2.65
CA HIS A 113 25.67 -0.08 -1.59
C HIS A 113 24.43 -0.85 -1.10
N GLU A 114 23.22 -0.43 -1.45
CA GLU A 114 21.96 -1.06 -1.03
C GLU A 114 21.48 -2.13 -2.02
N TRP A 115 21.95 -2.08 -3.28
CA TRP A 115 21.59 -3.04 -4.33
C TRP A 115 21.69 -4.53 -3.95
N PRO A 116 22.65 -5.00 -3.14
CA PRO A 116 22.67 -6.38 -2.68
C PRO A 116 21.44 -6.81 -1.86
N HIS A 117 20.70 -5.85 -1.29
CA HIS A 117 19.56 -6.10 -0.40
C HIS A 117 18.19 -5.89 -1.06
N VAL A 118 18.13 -5.31 -2.26
CA VAL A 118 16.87 -4.90 -2.92
C VAL A 118 16.40 -5.88 -4.01
N LYS A 119 17.22 -6.89 -4.34
CA LYS A 119 16.88 -7.88 -5.39
C LYS A 119 16.04 -9.03 -4.82
N THR A 120 14.94 -9.38 -5.51
CA THR A 120 14.06 -10.50 -5.17
C THR A 120 14.35 -11.81 -5.94
N GLY A 121 15.52 -11.90 -6.59
CA GLY A 121 16.02 -13.12 -7.23
C GLY A 121 17.48 -13.38 -6.86
N GLY A 122 17.80 -14.61 -6.45
CA GLY A 122 19.19 -15.05 -6.33
C GLY A 122 19.82 -15.13 -7.72
N GLU A 123 21.05 -14.61 -7.82
CA GLU A 123 21.96 -14.59 -8.99
C GLU A 123 21.34 -14.52 -10.41
#